data_AF-A0A061J1P7-F1
#
_entry.id   AF-A0A061J1P7-F1
#
_cell.length_a   1.000
_cell.length_b   1.000
_cell.length_c   1.000
_cell.angle_alpha   90.00
_cell.angle_beta   90.00
_cell.angle_gamma   90.00
#
_symmetry.space_group_name_H-M   'P 1'
#
loop_
_entity.id
_entity.type
_entity.pdbx_description
1 polymer ?
#
loop_
_entity_poly.entity_id
_entity_poly.type
_entity_poly.pdbx_seq_one_letter_code
_entity_poly.pdbx_strand_id
1 'polypeptide(L)'
;MYSQRLSRVSPYLSNGSLSPRRFYEMLRSYAYENVRDNFVQMQYREALLRLSRRDYWHWMGLRYGPQLFFPYGPRPEHTDNIPDWRHDEKIVQKWCAGLTGVPFADAAMRELLTTGFVAHEGRQALAWLLTHGYGQDWRLGAEWMERCSLDYDPFLCYCNFAYFSELLLDDFGEPVRSVHWLAHHHDQSGIYVKKWLPLLSKIPPVYIHRPHVLTPRMQAMHGVRVGKTYPYPLKLWDGAQYVLGSNDLTSYFDSSSTWQRKARNGAGGPGYAEALRHGQALMRVEEWGVSVSPEEVSQRPWARHLPASAFESCDDEAQPLYMARKDQTQQTQHHQASLV
;
A
#
# COMPACT_ATOMS: atom_id res chain seq x y z
N MET A 1 -1.44 13.48 12.83
CA MET A 1 -1.82 12.06 12.64
C MET A 1 -2.73 11.97 11.44
N TYR A 2 -2.19 11.47 10.35
CA TYR A 2 -2.84 11.42 9.05
C TYR A 2 -4.11 10.55 9.05
N SER A 3 -4.13 9.36 9.68
CA SER A 3 -5.35 8.51 9.72
C SER A 3 -6.40 8.89 10.79
N GLN A 4 -6.07 9.74 11.77
CA GLN A 4 -7.01 10.11 12.85
C GLN A 4 -7.88 11.33 12.54
N ARG A 5 -7.56 12.09 11.48
CA ARG A 5 -8.28 13.30 11.08
C ARG A 5 -9.26 13.05 9.93
N LEU A 6 -9.82 11.84 9.86
CA LEU A 6 -10.73 11.42 8.80
C LEU A 6 -12.14 11.28 9.35
N SER A 7 -13.13 11.60 8.53
CA SER A 7 -14.55 11.46 8.88
C SER A 7 -15.00 10.01 9.08
N ARG A 8 -14.28 9.04 8.50
CA ARG A 8 -14.53 7.58 8.61
C ARG A 8 -15.96 7.18 8.25
N VAL A 9 -16.57 7.90 7.31
CA VAL A 9 -17.94 7.64 6.82
C VAL A 9 -18.00 6.66 5.65
N SER A 10 -16.87 6.27 5.07
CA SER A 10 -16.84 5.43 3.86
C SER A 10 -17.50 4.06 3.99
N PRO A 11 -17.45 3.35 5.15
CA PRO A 11 -18.19 2.09 5.30
C PRO A 11 -19.72 2.25 5.19
N TYR A 12 -20.24 3.38 5.70
CA TYR A 12 -21.68 3.68 5.63
C TYR A 12 -22.12 4.16 4.24
N LEU A 13 -21.22 4.82 3.50
CA LEU A 13 -21.49 5.26 2.14
C LEU A 13 -21.45 4.09 1.13
N SER A 14 -20.52 3.14 1.30
CA SER A 14 -20.35 1.98 0.41
C SER A 14 -21.51 1.00 0.51
N ASN A 15 -21.96 0.68 1.73
CA ASN A 15 -23.09 -0.24 1.94
C ASN A 15 -24.48 0.43 1.82
N GLY A 16 -24.54 1.73 1.54
CA GLY A 16 -25.79 2.49 1.36
C GLY A 16 -26.51 2.88 2.66
N SER A 17 -25.97 2.60 3.85
CA SER A 17 -26.55 3.02 5.13
C SER A 17 -26.62 4.55 5.27
N LEU A 18 -25.71 5.27 4.62
CA LEU A 18 -25.71 6.72 4.50
C LEU A 18 -25.83 7.11 3.02
N SER A 19 -26.89 7.85 2.68
CA SER A 19 -27.04 8.40 1.34
C SER A 19 -25.98 9.49 1.08
N PRO A 20 -25.21 9.42 -0.03
CA PRO A 20 -24.26 10.47 -0.41
C PRO A 20 -24.93 11.84 -0.58
N ARG A 21 -26.17 11.86 -1.10
CA ARG A 21 -26.97 13.09 -1.25
C ARG A 21 -27.33 13.69 0.09
N ARG A 22 -27.74 12.86 1.06
CA ARG A 22 -28.04 13.31 2.42
C ARG A 22 -26.79 13.83 3.11
N PHE A 23 -25.66 13.16 2.95
CA PHE A 23 -24.38 13.60 3.52
C PHE A 23 -23.94 14.95 2.92
N TYR A 24 -24.06 15.12 1.60
CA TYR A 24 -23.82 16.40 0.93
C TYR A 24 -24.70 17.53 1.49
N GLU A 25 -26.01 17.31 1.63
CA GLU A 25 -26.93 18.32 2.17
C GLU A 25 -26.59 18.71 3.61
N MET A 26 -26.23 17.73 4.45
CA MET A 26 -25.77 18.00 5.82
C MET A 26 -24.49 18.86 5.84
N LEU A 27 -23.52 18.52 5.00
CA LEU A 27 -22.28 19.30 4.86
C LEU A 27 -22.56 20.73 4.36
N ARG A 28 -23.46 20.87 3.38
CA ARG A 28 -23.85 22.16 2.80
C ARG A 28 -24.52 23.06 3.83
N SER A 29 -25.49 22.54 4.57
CA SER A 29 -26.18 23.30 5.64
C SER A 29 -25.20 23.72 6.75
N TYR A 30 -24.35 22.80 7.20
CA TYR A 30 -23.34 23.11 8.22
C TYR A 30 -22.35 24.18 7.74
N ALA A 31 -21.91 24.11 6.49
CA ALA A 31 -21.03 25.12 5.90
C ALA A 31 -21.74 26.48 5.74
N TYR A 32 -23.03 26.50 5.43
CA TYR A 32 -23.80 27.74 5.32
C TYR A 32 -23.98 28.43 6.68
N GLU A 33 -24.32 27.67 7.73
CA GLU A 33 -24.42 28.18 9.10
C GLU A 33 -23.08 28.72 9.61
N ASN A 34 -21.97 28.15 9.15
CA ASN A 34 -20.60 28.51 9.55
C ASN A 34 -19.84 29.23 8.41
N VAL A 35 -20.52 30.12 7.66
CA VAL A 35 -19.92 30.79 6.49
C VAL A 35 -18.67 31.61 6.81
N ARG A 36 -18.57 32.14 8.03
CA ARG A 36 -17.43 32.96 8.49
C ARG A 36 -16.23 32.13 8.97
N ASP A 37 -16.39 30.82 9.16
CA ASP A 37 -15.31 29.93 9.59
C ASP A 37 -14.54 29.39 8.38
N ASN A 38 -13.36 29.94 8.13
CA ASN A 38 -12.48 29.54 7.04
C ASN A 38 -12.08 28.06 7.11
N PHE A 39 -11.91 27.49 8.30
CA PHE A 39 -11.56 26.08 8.45
C PHE A 39 -12.72 25.20 8.03
N VAL A 40 -13.96 25.52 8.43
CA VAL A 40 -15.16 24.80 7.99
C VAL A 40 -15.33 24.90 6.48
N GLN A 41 -15.17 26.09 5.90
CA GLN A 41 -15.26 26.26 4.44
C GLN A 41 -14.22 25.44 3.67
N MET A 42 -13.00 25.37 4.18
CA MET A 42 -11.94 24.55 3.60
C MET A 42 -12.31 23.05 3.67
N GLN A 43 -12.74 22.56 4.83
CA GLN A 43 -13.13 21.16 5.00
C GLN A 43 -14.35 20.77 4.15
N TYR A 44 -15.29 21.70 3.98
CA TYR A 44 -16.43 21.51 3.09
C TYR A 44 -16.00 21.29 1.64
N ARG A 45 -15.12 22.14 1.09
CA ARG A 45 -14.56 21.99 -0.26
C ARG A 45 -13.81 20.67 -0.44
N GLU A 46 -13.01 20.30 0.55
CA GLU A 46 -12.29 19.03 0.61
C GLU A 46 -13.21 17.81 0.63
N ALA A 47 -14.33 17.89 1.34
CA ALA A 47 -15.35 16.84 1.35
C ALA A 47 -16.08 16.74 0.02
N LEU A 48 -16.41 17.87 -0.62
CA LEU A 48 -17.01 17.90 -1.96
C LEU A 48 -16.10 17.26 -3.00
N LEU A 49 -14.80 17.57 -2.97
CA LEU A 49 -13.82 16.97 -3.87
C LEU A 49 -13.76 15.44 -3.71
N ARG A 50 -13.86 14.92 -2.48
CA ARG A 50 -13.86 13.48 -2.23
C ARG A 50 -15.17 12.81 -2.64
N LEU A 51 -16.31 13.47 -2.44
CA LEU A 51 -17.61 12.99 -2.93
C LEU A 51 -17.70 13.00 -4.46
N SER A 52 -17.18 14.04 -5.12
CA SER A 52 -17.15 14.07 -6.58
C SER A 52 -16.24 12.99 -7.16
N ARG A 53 -15.09 12.70 -6.51
CA ARG A 53 -14.24 11.56 -6.88
C ARG A 53 -14.94 10.22 -6.71
N ARG A 54 -15.75 10.04 -5.65
CA ARG A 54 -16.57 8.83 -5.50
C ARG A 54 -17.49 8.63 -6.71
N ASP A 55 -18.23 9.67 -7.06
CA ASP A 55 -19.19 9.60 -8.16
C ASP A 55 -18.46 9.40 -9.49
N TYR A 56 -17.32 10.07 -9.69
CA TYR A 56 -16.45 9.86 -10.84
C TYR A 56 -16.06 8.38 -11.03
N TRP A 57 -15.60 7.72 -9.97
CA TRP A 57 -15.24 6.30 -10.05
C TRP A 57 -16.42 5.40 -10.34
N HIS A 58 -17.62 5.73 -9.86
CA HIS A 58 -18.84 5.01 -10.27
C HIS A 58 -19.12 5.19 -11.76
N TRP A 59 -19.00 6.40 -12.30
CA TRP A 59 -19.16 6.66 -13.73
C TRP A 59 -18.13 5.91 -14.57
N MET A 60 -16.87 5.84 -14.11
CA MET A 60 -15.84 5.06 -14.79
C MET A 60 -16.14 3.55 -14.74
N GLY A 61 -16.55 3.03 -13.59
CA GLY A 61 -16.99 1.64 -13.46
C GLY A 61 -18.14 1.29 -14.40
N LEU A 62 -19.13 2.17 -14.52
CA LEU A 62 -20.25 2.01 -15.47
C LEU A 62 -19.80 2.12 -16.93
N ARG A 63 -18.88 3.03 -17.24
CA ARG A 63 -18.36 3.25 -18.60
C ARG A 63 -17.57 2.05 -19.12
N TYR A 64 -16.64 1.54 -18.31
CA TYR A 64 -15.74 0.46 -18.73
C TYR A 64 -16.33 -0.92 -18.47
N GLY A 65 -17.26 -1.04 -17.53
CA GLY A 65 -17.96 -2.28 -17.23
C GLY A 65 -16.99 -3.43 -16.92
N PRO A 66 -17.14 -4.61 -17.56
CA PRO A 66 -16.25 -5.74 -17.33
C PRO A 66 -14.78 -5.47 -17.64
N GLN A 67 -14.48 -4.52 -18.51
CA GLN A 67 -13.10 -4.23 -18.92
C GLN A 67 -12.23 -3.75 -17.76
N LEU A 68 -12.85 -3.13 -16.75
CA LEU A 68 -12.17 -2.69 -15.54
C LEU A 68 -11.41 -3.84 -14.84
N PHE A 69 -11.89 -5.08 -14.93
CA PHE A 69 -11.38 -6.22 -14.16
C PHE A 69 -10.33 -7.06 -14.91
N PHE A 70 -9.97 -6.68 -16.14
CA PHE A 70 -8.97 -7.39 -16.91
C PHE A 70 -7.53 -7.00 -16.50
N PRO A 71 -6.52 -7.87 -16.75
CA PRO A 71 -5.14 -7.56 -16.41
C PRO A 71 -4.65 -6.26 -17.05
N TYR A 72 -5.17 -5.95 -18.24
CA TYR A 72 -4.86 -4.72 -18.96
C TYR A 72 -5.65 -3.47 -18.51
N GLY A 73 -6.53 -3.63 -17.52
CA GLY A 73 -7.36 -2.54 -17.02
C GLY A 73 -8.38 -2.02 -18.04
N PRO A 74 -8.97 -0.85 -17.77
CA PRO A 74 -10.15 -0.35 -18.49
C PRO A 74 -9.89 0.15 -19.93
N ARG A 75 -8.64 0.18 -20.42
CA ARG A 75 -8.29 0.73 -21.74
C ARG A 75 -7.69 -0.34 -22.67
N PRO A 76 -8.52 -1.19 -23.31
CA PRO A 76 -8.03 -2.24 -24.23
C PRO A 76 -7.34 -1.69 -25.49
N GLU A 77 -7.53 -0.41 -25.82
CA GLU A 77 -6.89 0.23 -26.98
C GLU A 77 -5.43 0.66 -26.70
N HIS A 78 -4.98 0.58 -25.45
CA HIS A 78 -3.65 1.03 -25.01
C HIS A 78 -2.91 -0.11 -24.27
N THR A 79 -2.97 -1.32 -24.81
CA THR A 79 -2.38 -2.52 -24.19
C THR A 79 -0.90 -2.72 -24.46
N ASP A 80 -0.37 -2.05 -25.47
CA ASP A 80 1.00 -2.29 -25.97
C ASP A 80 2.09 -1.97 -24.94
N ASN A 81 1.77 -1.13 -23.95
CA ASN A 81 2.69 -0.71 -22.88
C ASN A 81 2.35 -1.34 -21.51
N ILE A 82 1.46 -2.32 -21.48
CA ILE A 82 1.04 -2.94 -20.21
C ILE A 82 2.10 -3.95 -19.77
N PRO A 83 2.59 -3.86 -18.52
CA PRO A 83 3.57 -4.80 -18.01
C PRO A 83 3.06 -6.25 -18.09
N ASP A 84 3.95 -7.18 -18.38
CA ASP A 84 3.69 -8.59 -18.15
C ASP A 84 3.68 -8.82 -16.63
N TRP A 85 2.47 -8.88 -16.06
CA TRP A 85 2.27 -8.90 -14.62
C TRP A 85 2.81 -10.17 -13.99
N ARG A 86 3.65 -10.00 -12.96
CA ARG A 86 4.18 -11.12 -12.18
C ARG A 86 3.15 -11.63 -11.18
N HIS A 87 3.27 -12.91 -10.88
CA HIS A 87 2.43 -13.62 -9.91
C HIS A 87 3.32 -14.41 -8.95
N ASP A 88 4.27 -13.72 -8.31
CA ASP A 88 5.16 -14.30 -7.31
C ASP A 88 4.42 -14.40 -5.98
N GLU A 89 3.90 -15.60 -5.70
CA GLU A 89 3.08 -15.87 -4.53
C GLU A 89 3.79 -15.48 -3.22
N LYS A 90 5.12 -15.67 -3.13
CA LYS A 90 5.87 -15.36 -1.90
C LYS A 90 5.94 -13.86 -1.65
N ILE A 91 6.12 -13.07 -2.70
CA ILE A 91 6.11 -11.61 -2.59
C ILE A 91 4.71 -11.13 -2.19
N VAL A 92 3.68 -11.64 -2.85
CA VAL A 92 2.28 -11.27 -2.58
C VAL A 92 1.89 -11.62 -1.14
N GLN A 93 2.23 -12.82 -0.65
CA GLN A 93 1.94 -13.23 0.72
C GLN A 93 2.63 -12.32 1.75
N LYS A 94 3.91 -11.95 1.53
CA LYS A 94 4.63 -11.02 2.41
C LYS A 94 4.04 -9.60 2.37
N TRP A 95 3.58 -9.16 1.20
CA TRP A 95 2.87 -7.89 1.05
C TRP A 95 1.53 -7.91 1.80
N CYS A 96 0.72 -8.95 1.61
CA CYS A 96 -0.55 -9.18 2.33
C CYS A 96 -0.36 -9.20 3.85
N ALA A 97 0.75 -9.77 4.34
CA ALA A 97 1.08 -9.84 5.76
C ALA A 97 1.68 -8.55 6.35
N GLY A 98 2.03 -7.55 5.53
CA GLY A 98 2.75 -6.36 5.99
C GLY A 98 4.15 -6.68 6.53
N LEU A 99 4.87 -7.55 5.80
CA LEU A 99 6.23 -8.01 6.07
C LEU A 99 7.17 -7.68 4.90
N THR A 100 6.96 -6.53 4.27
CA THR A 100 7.73 -6.10 3.10
C THR A 100 9.08 -5.49 3.44
N GLY A 101 9.26 -5.06 4.70
CA GLY A 101 10.43 -4.31 5.13
C GLY A 101 10.37 -2.82 4.75
N VAL A 102 9.24 -2.36 4.21
CA VAL A 102 8.93 -0.95 3.91
C VAL A 102 7.95 -0.42 4.96
N PRO A 103 8.43 0.33 5.98
CA PRO A 103 7.65 0.60 7.20
C PRO A 103 6.32 1.30 6.99
N PHE A 104 6.23 2.25 6.05
CA PHE A 104 4.99 2.97 5.78
C PHE A 104 3.91 2.07 5.17
N ALA A 105 4.29 1.21 4.22
CA ALA A 105 3.39 0.23 3.62
C ALA A 105 3.01 -0.88 4.62
N ASP A 106 3.98 -1.39 5.37
CA ASP A 106 3.72 -2.39 6.42
C ASP A 106 2.80 -1.86 7.52
N ALA A 107 2.97 -0.60 7.91
CA ALA A 107 2.05 0.09 8.83
C ALA A 107 0.64 0.21 8.24
N ALA A 108 0.51 0.56 6.96
CA ALA A 108 -0.76 0.65 6.25
C ALA A 108 -1.47 -0.72 6.15
N MET A 109 -0.73 -1.78 5.84
CA MET A 109 -1.28 -3.14 5.79
C MET A 109 -1.76 -3.58 7.18
N ARG A 110 -0.99 -3.29 8.24
CA ARG A 110 -1.41 -3.61 9.62
C ARG A 110 -2.62 -2.82 10.07
N GLU A 111 -2.73 -1.54 9.70
CA GLU A 111 -3.93 -0.74 9.95
C GLU A 111 -5.15 -1.37 9.27
N LEU A 112 -5.02 -1.75 8.00
CA LEU A 112 -6.08 -2.42 7.23
C LEU A 112 -6.51 -3.73 7.90
N LEU A 113 -5.57 -4.64 8.19
CA LEU A 113 -5.90 -5.95 8.76
C LEU A 113 -6.50 -5.87 10.16
N THR A 114 -6.08 -4.89 10.96
CA THR A 114 -6.54 -4.75 12.35
C THR A 114 -7.90 -4.05 12.43
N THR A 115 -8.18 -3.10 11.52
CA THR A 115 -9.35 -2.21 11.64
C THR A 115 -10.34 -2.31 10.50
N GLY A 116 -9.98 -3.00 9.42
CA GLY A 116 -10.73 -3.03 8.17
C GLY A 116 -10.78 -1.68 7.45
N PHE A 117 -9.90 -0.74 7.80
CA PHE A 117 -9.84 0.58 7.19
C PHE A 117 -8.39 0.99 7.03
N VAL A 118 -8.07 1.69 5.94
CA VAL A 118 -6.77 2.35 5.78
C VAL A 118 -6.98 3.64 4.99
N ALA A 119 -6.27 4.68 5.40
CA ALA A 119 -6.40 5.99 4.79
C ALA A 119 -5.91 5.99 3.32
N HIS A 120 -6.38 6.92 2.49
CA HIS A 120 -6.18 6.91 1.04
C HIS A 120 -4.71 6.83 0.58
N GLU A 121 -3.82 7.62 1.16
CA GLU A 121 -2.38 7.56 0.95
C GLU A 121 -1.73 6.24 1.40
N GLY A 122 -2.34 5.53 2.35
CA GLY A 122 -1.95 4.16 2.68
C GLY A 122 -2.32 3.18 1.56
N ARG A 123 -3.53 3.33 0.98
CA ARG A 123 -3.94 2.55 -0.21
C ARG A 123 -3.03 2.81 -1.40
N GLN A 124 -2.64 4.08 -1.62
CA GLN A 124 -1.66 4.46 -2.64
C GLN A 124 -0.31 3.77 -2.41
N ALA A 125 0.21 3.80 -1.17
CA ALA A 125 1.46 3.14 -0.84
C ALA A 125 1.41 1.62 -1.08
N LEU A 126 0.30 0.98 -0.71
CA LEU A 126 0.09 -0.45 -0.90
C LEU A 126 0.02 -0.83 -2.39
N ALA A 127 -0.77 -0.09 -3.17
CA ALA A 127 -0.90 -0.31 -4.61
C ALA A 127 0.43 -0.07 -5.34
N TRP A 128 1.08 1.07 -5.10
CA TRP A 128 2.36 1.40 -5.72
C TRP A 128 3.44 0.35 -5.39
N LEU A 129 3.52 -0.08 -4.13
CA LEU A 129 4.53 -1.07 -3.74
C LEU A 129 4.31 -2.42 -4.43
N LEU A 130 3.06 -2.85 -4.57
CA LEU A 130 2.71 -4.10 -5.23
C LEU A 130 3.05 -4.05 -6.72
N THR A 131 2.66 -2.98 -7.42
CA THR A 131 2.72 -2.90 -8.88
C THR A 131 4.04 -2.33 -9.34
N HIS A 132 4.37 -1.09 -8.97
CA HIS A 132 5.62 -0.45 -9.37
C HIS A 132 6.82 -1.00 -8.60
N GLY A 133 6.63 -1.32 -7.32
CA GLY A 133 7.70 -1.84 -6.46
C GLY A 133 8.06 -3.30 -6.74
N TYR A 134 7.07 -4.17 -6.96
CA TYR A 134 7.28 -5.62 -7.12
C TYR A 134 6.84 -6.21 -8.46
N GLY A 135 6.24 -5.41 -9.35
CA GLY A 135 5.82 -5.84 -10.69
C GLY A 135 4.65 -6.82 -10.67
N GLN A 136 3.93 -6.93 -9.55
CA GLN A 136 2.86 -7.90 -9.39
C GLN A 136 1.56 -7.40 -10.02
N ASP A 137 0.70 -8.33 -10.43
CA ASP A 137 -0.62 -8.01 -10.97
C ASP A 137 -1.42 -7.16 -9.98
N TRP A 138 -1.85 -5.98 -10.45
CA TRP A 138 -2.59 -5.00 -9.66
C TRP A 138 -3.91 -5.56 -9.11
N ARG A 139 -4.52 -6.53 -9.79
CA ARG A 139 -5.79 -7.15 -9.40
C ARG A 139 -5.66 -7.93 -8.10
N LEU A 140 -4.49 -8.51 -7.82
CA LEU A 140 -4.20 -9.17 -6.55
C LEU A 140 -4.33 -8.20 -5.37
N GLY A 141 -3.92 -6.94 -5.59
CA GLY A 141 -4.08 -5.89 -4.59
C GLY A 141 -5.53 -5.46 -4.42
N ALA A 142 -6.27 -5.33 -5.52
CA ALA A 142 -7.70 -4.98 -5.49
C ALA A 142 -8.54 -6.08 -4.80
N GLU A 143 -8.28 -7.36 -5.12
CA GLU A 143 -8.91 -8.52 -4.49
C GLU A 143 -8.58 -8.62 -2.98
N TRP A 144 -7.34 -8.30 -2.60
CA TRP A 144 -6.96 -8.26 -1.19
C TRP A 144 -7.70 -7.16 -0.43
N MET A 145 -7.87 -5.99 -1.05
CA MET A 145 -8.66 -4.90 -0.48
C MET A 145 -10.15 -5.24 -0.40
N GLU A 146 -10.69 -5.94 -1.39
CA GLU A 146 -12.06 -6.48 -1.34
C GLU A 146 -12.26 -7.39 -0.14
N ARG A 147 -11.29 -8.26 0.14
CA ARG A 147 -11.34 -9.17 1.28
C ARG A 147 -11.25 -8.45 2.64
N CYS A 148 -10.45 -7.39 2.74
CA CYS A 148 -10.06 -6.80 4.02
C CYS A 148 -10.79 -5.49 4.39
N SER A 149 -11.28 -4.74 3.41
CA SER A 149 -11.75 -3.37 3.62
C SER A 149 -13.25 -3.32 3.94
N LEU A 150 -13.62 -2.68 5.07
CA LEU A 150 -15.01 -2.47 5.49
C LEU A 150 -15.77 -1.46 4.62
N ASP A 151 -15.04 -0.62 3.90
CA ASP A 151 -15.59 0.34 2.94
C ASP A 151 -15.41 -0.11 1.48
N TYR A 152 -15.35 -1.43 1.27
CA TYR A 152 -15.25 -1.97 -0.08
C TYR A 152 -16.44 -1.52 -0.94
N ASP A 153 -16.08 -0.98 -2.10
CA ASP A 153 -16.97 -0.66 -3.20
C ASP A 153 -16.20 -1.05 -4.47
N PRO A 154 -16.77 -1.87 -5.36
CA PRO A 154 -16.04 -2.47 -6.47
C PRO A 154 -15.45 -1.42 -7.41
N PHE A 155 -16.22 -0.37 -7.73
CA PHE A 155 -15.77 0.66 -8.65
C PHE A 155 -14.72 1.56 -8.01
N LEU A 156 -14.94 1.97 -6.77
CA LEU A 156 -13.92 2.71 -6.01
C LEU A 156 -12.63 1.90 -5.85
N CYS A 157 -12.70 0.63 -5.48
CA CYS A 157 -11.53 -0.19 -5.24
C CYS A 157 -10.73 -0.40 -6.53
N TYR A 158 -11.36 -0.98 -7.55
CA TYR A 158 -10.68 -1.36 -8.77
C TYR A 158 -10.26 -0.15 -9.61
N CYS A 159 -11.06 0.93 -9.69
CA CYS A 159 -10.63 2.13 -10.40
C CYS A 159 -9.45 2.82 -9.70
N ASN A 160 -9.41 2.88 -8.35
CA ASN A 160 -8.25 3.44 -7.66
C ASN A 160 -7.01 2.57 -7.87
N PHE A 161 -7.10 1.25 -7.81
CA PHE A 161 -5.95 0.37 -8.09
C PHE A 161 -5.48 0.49 -9.53
N ALA A 162 -6.38 0.49 -10.51
CA ALA A 162 -6.04 0.71 -11.92
C ALA A 162 -5.38 2.09 -12.11
N TYR A 163 -5.88 3.13 -11.45
CA TYR A 163 -5.29 4.48 -11.48
C TYR A 163 -3.89 4.52 -10.85
N PHE A 164 -3.69 3.93 -9.65
CA PHE A 164 -2.37 3.87 -9.00
C PHE A 164 -1.37 2.96 -9.72
N SER A 165 -1.84 2.11 -10.62
CA SER A 165 -1.02 1.23 -11.46
C SER A 165 -0.82 1.81 -12.87
N GLU A 166 -1.21 3.07 -13.08
CA GLU A 166 -1.09 3.82 -14.34
C GLU A 166 -1.86 3.21 -15.53
N LEU A 167 -2.78 2.29 -15.27
CA LEU A 167 -3.66 1.69 -16.29
C LEU A 167 -4.88 2.57 -16.63
N LEU A 168 -5.22 3.50 -15.72
CA LEU A 168 -6.26 4.48 -15.92
C LEU A 168 -5.64 5.87 -15.83
N LEU A 169 -5.39 6.48 -16.98
CA LEU A 169 -4.82 7.83 -17.07
C LEU A 169 -5.91 8.87 -16.81
N ASP A 170 -5.75 9.63 -15.73
CA ASP A 170 -6.54 10.81 -15.39
C ASP A 170 -5.66 11.84 -14.66
N ASP A 171 -6.03 13.11 -14.73
CA ASP A 171 -5.27 14.21 -14.10
C ASP A 171 -5.84 14.54 -12.70
N PHE A 172 -5.65 13.64 -11.74
CA PHE A 172 -6.03 13.88 -10.33
C PHE A 172 -4.91 14.49 -9.48
N GLY A 173 -3.79 14.85 -10.11
CA GLY A 173 -2.61 15.45 -9.49
C GLY A 173 -1.31 14.71 -9.79
N GLU A 174 -0.26 15.07 -9.05
CA GLU A 174 1.08 14.51 -9.25
C GLU A 174 1.11 13.00 -8.94
N PRO A 175 1.67 12.16 -9.84
CA PRO A 175 1.74 10.72 -9.61
C PRO A 175 2.63 10.39 -8.41
N VAL A 176 2.29 9.30 -7.73
CA VAL A 176 3.09 8.79 -6.60
C VAL A 176 4.42 8.29 -7.14
N ARG A 177 5.51 8.91 -6.70
CA ARG A 177 6.86 8.54 -7.13
C ARG A 177 7.44 7.35 -6.38
N SER A 178 7.10 7.21 -5.10
CA SER A 178 7.51 6.06 -4.26
C SER A 178 6.77 6.04 -2.92
N VAL A 179 6.80 4.89 -2.23
CA VAL A 179 6.30 4.78 -0.84
C VAL A 179 7.06 5.72 0.11
N HIS A 180 8.37 5.91 -0.10
CA HIS A 180 9.16 6.81 0.72
C HIS A 180 8.74 8.27 0.54
N TRP A 181 8.41 8.67 -0.69
CA TRP A 181 7.86 10.00 -0.96
C TRP A 181 6.56 10.22 -0.17
N LEU A 182 5.62 9.27 -0.19
CA LEU A 182 4.39 9.34 0.61
C LEU A 182 4.70 9.43 2.11
N ALA A 183 5.61 8.60 2.61
CA ALA A 183 6.00 8.61 4.02
C ALA A 183 6.58 9.97 4.45
N HIS A 184 7.38 10.61 3.59
CA HIS A 184 7.94 11.93 3.85
C HIS A 184 6.91 13.07 3.80
N HIS A 185 5.83 12.94 3.03
CA HIS A 185 4.78 13.96 2.96
C HIS A 185 3.75 13.79 4.10
N HIS A 186 3.44 12.55 4.47
CA HIS A 186 2.31 12.24 5.36
C HIS A 186 2.70 11.74 6.76
N ASP A 187 3.95 11.30 6.97
CA ASP A 187 4.44 10.79 8.26
C ASP A 187 5.88 11.20 8.60
N GLN A 188 6.23 12.48 8.47
CA GLN A 188 7.59 12.99 8.73
C GLN A 188 8.17 12.60 10.09
N SER A 189 7.34 12.60 11.14
CA SER A 189 7.76 12.24 12.50
C SER A 189 7.74 10.73 12.77
N GLY A 190 7.27 9.93 11.82
CA GLY A 190 7.13 8.49 11.97
C GLY A 190 6.00 8.06 12.90
N ILE A 191 5.14 8.98 13.37
CA ILE A 191 4.13 8.70 14.40
C ILE A 191 3.17 7.61 13.94
N TYR A 192 2.81 7.62 12.66
CA TYR A 192 1.94 6.60 12.09
C TYR A 192 2.63 5.23 12.05
N VAL A 193 3.87 5.19 11.56
CA VAL A 193 4.67 3.96 11.56
C VAL A 193 4.88 3.43 12.98
N LYS A 194 5.23 4.27 13.96
CA LYS A 194 5.41 3.84 15.37
C LYS A 194 4.14 3.26 15.99
N LYS A 195 2.97 3.76 15.58
CA LYS A 195 1.68 3.27 16.09
C LYS A 195 1.41 1.83 15.62
N TRP A 196 1.60 1.57 14.33
CA TRP A 196 1.25 0.28 13.72
C TRP A 196 2.42 -0.73 13.71
N LEU A 197 3.65 -0.23 13.82
CA LEU A 197 4.90 -0.98 13.99
C LEU A 197 5.55 -0.60 15.33
N PRO A 198 4.99 -1.01 16.48
CA PRO A 198 5.53 -0.63 17.80
C PRO A 198 6.96 -1.12 18.03
N LEU A 199 7.39 -2.16 17.31
CA LEU A 199 8.77 -2.63 17.31
C LEU A 199 9.76 -1.57 16.79
N LEU A 200 9.33 -0.66 15.91
CA LEU A 200 10.14 0.45 15.38
C LEU A 200 9.97 1.75 16.21
N SER A 201 9.22 1.72 17.32
CA SER A 201 8.86 2.91 18.11
C SER A 201 10.07 3.70 18.63
N LYS A 202 11.15 2.99 18.96
CA LYS A 202 12.40 3.56 19.49
C LYS A 202 13.32 4.16 18.42
N ILE A 203 13.03 3.93 17.14
CA ILE A 203 13.84 4.45 16.04
C ILE A 203 13.59 5.96 15.90
N PRO A 204 14.64 6.78 15.71
CA PRO A 204 14.48 8.21 15.44
C PRO A 204 13.71 8.45 14.13
N PRO A 205 12.92 9.53 14.01
CA PRO A 205 12.13 9.82 12.82
C PRO A 205 12.92 9.82 11.50
N VAL A 206 14.20 10.15 11.55
CA VAL A 206 15.12 10.19 10.40
C VAL A 206 15.28 8.82 9.75
N TYR A 207 15.33 7.76 10.57
CA TYR A 207 15.59 6.39 10.11
C TYR A 207 14.34 5.52 10.06
N ILE A 208 13.21 6.01 10.57
CA ILE A 208 12.04 5.16 10.79
C ILE A 208 11.46 4.59 9.50
N HIS A 209 11.55 5.32 8.39
CA HIS A 209 11.07 4.89 7.08
C HIS A 209 12.09 4.04 6.32
N ARG A 210 13.32 3.90 6.85
CA ARG A 210 14.43 3.14 6.27
C ARG A 210 15.28 2.47 7.37
N PRO A 211 14.71 1.54 8.16
CA PRO A 211 15.41 0.90 9.28
C PRO A 211 16.62 0.07 8.83
N HIS A 212 16.66 -0.38 7.57
CA HIS A 212 17.79 -1.12 7.00
C HIS A 212 19.09 -0.30 6.92
N VAL A 213 19.03 1.03 6.95
CA VAL A 213 20.21 1.92 6.94
C VAL A 213 20.90 1.96 8.32
N LEU A 214 20.23 1.48 9.38
CA LEU A 214 20.79 1.47 10.73
C LEU A 214 22.01 0.53 10.82
N THR A 215 23.13 1.05 11.33
CA THR A 215 24.29 0.22 11.65
C THR A 215 23.94 -0.82 12.72
N PRO A 216 24.67 -1.95 12.83
CA PRO A 216 24.43 -2.94 13.87
C PRO A 216 24.44 -2.36 15.30
N ARG A 217 25.27 -1.35 15.54
CA ARG A 217 25.31 -0.61 16.81
C ARG A 217 24.02 0.17 17.05
N MET A 218 23.53 0.91 16.05
CA MET A 218 22.27 1.67 16.17
C MET A 218 21.07 0.75 16.32
N GLN A 219 21.04 -0.35 15.58
CA GLN A 219 20.06 -1.43 15.72
C GLN A 219 19.98 -1.94 17.17
N ALA A 220 21.15 -2.23 17.78
CA ALA A 220 21.22 -2.63 19.19
C ALA A 220 20.73 -1.53 20.15
N MET A 221 21.11 -0.27 19.94
CA MET A 221 20.67 0.86 20.79
C MET A 221 19.15 1.04 20.78
N HIS A 222 18.51 0.85 19.63
CA HIS A 222 17.06 1.00 19.48
C HIS A 222 16.28 -0.30 19.71
N GLY A 223 16.96 -1.42 19.99
CA GLY A 223 16.34 -2.71 20.24
C GLY A 223 15.67 -3.33 19.02
N VAL A 224 16.12 -2.97 17.81
CA VAL A 224 15.58 -3.48 16.53
C VAL A 224 16.70 -4.18 15.79
N ARG A 225 16.52 -5.46 15.45
CA ARG A 225 17.43 -6.19 14.56
C ARG A 225 16.73 -6.40 13.22
N VAL A 226 17.20 -5.73 12.17
CA VAL A 226 16.69 -5.94 10.82
C VAL A 226 17.09 -7.34 10.37
N GLY A 227 16.19 -8.03 9.67
CA GLY A 227 16.25 -9.47 9.38
C GLY A 227 15.62 -10.33 10.47
N LYS A 228 15.79 -10.01 11.77
CA LYS A 228 15.26 -10.84 12.88
C LYS A 228 13.93 -10.32 13.44
N THR A 229 13.92 -9.08 13.92
CA THR A 229 12.75 -8.46 14.58
C THR A 229 11.84 -7.75 13.57
N TYR A 230 12.43 -7.24 12.48
CA TYR A 230 11.75 -6.61 11.36
C TYR A 230 12.43 -7.07 10.07
N PRO A 231 11.69 -7.44 9.00
CA PRO A 231 12.30 -7.96 7.78
C PRO A 231 13.18 -6.92 7.08
N TYR A 232 14.15 -7.42 6.30
CA TYR A 232 14.81 -6.61 5.29
C TYR A 232 13.82 -6.25 4.17
N PRO A 233 13.98 -5.09 3.51
CA PRO A 233 13.18 -4.74 2.34
C PRO A 233 13.24 -5.85 1.27
N LEU A 234 12.08 -6.25 0.74
CA LEU A 234 12.02 -7.19 -0.39
C LEU A 234 12.64 -6.59 -1.65
N LYS A 235 13.06 -7.48 -2.56
CA LYS A 235 13.71 -7.07 -3.81
C LYS A 235 12.69 -6.34 -4.67
N LEU A 236 13.02 -5.10 -5.04
CA LEU A 236 12.29 -4.44 -6.12
C LEU A 236 12.58 -5.21 -7.41
N TRP A 237 11.57 -5.40 -8.25
CA TRP A 237 11.79 -6.07 -9.53
C TRP A 237 12.68 -5.22 -10.44
N ASP A 238 13.38 -5.85 -11.38
CA ASP A 238 14.45 -5.17 -12.13
C ASP A 238 13.93 -4.03 -13.04
N GLY A 239 12.62 -4.02 -13.37
CA GLY A 239 11.96 -2.94 -14.10
C GLY A 239 11.18 -1.97 -13.22
N ALA A 240 11.39 -1.98 -11.89
CA ALA A 240 10.74 -1.06 -10.97
C ALA A 240 10.97 0.39 -11.43
N GLN A 241 9.89 1.03 -11.85
CA GLN A 241 9.92 2.40 -12.32
C GLN A 241 10.22 3.31 -11.12
N TYR A 242 11.34 4.03 -11.21
CA TYR A 242 11.73 5.09 -10.28
C TYR A 242 12.08 4.62 -8.86
N VAL A 243 13.34 4.23 -8.67
CA VAL A 243 14.00 4.39 -7.37
C VAL A 243 14.44 5.84 -7.27
N LEU A 244 13.88 6.62 -6.34
CA LEU A 244 14.33 8.00 -6.10
C LEU A 244 15.86 8.01 -5.89
N GLY A 245 16.58 8.66 -6.79
CA GLY A 245 18.02 8.78 -6.71
C GLY A 245 18.44 9.68 -5.53
N SER A 246 19.70 9.58 -5.13
CA SER A 246 20.25 10.43 -4.06
C SER A 246 20.11 11.92 -4.37
N ASN A 247 20.17 12.31 -5.65
CA ASN A 247 20.01 13.69 -6.11
C ASN A 247 18.56 14.17 -6.00
N ASP A 248 17.59 13.32 -6.32
CA ASP A 248 16.16 13.65 -6.18
C ASP A 248 15.81 13.85 -4.70
N LEU A 249 16.30 12.97 -3.82
CA LEU A 249 16.15 13.11 -2.37
C LEU A 249 16.76 14.41 -1.86
N THR A 250 17.95 14.79 -2.34
CA THR A 250 18.62 16.03 -1.95
C THR A 250 17.87 17.26 -2.46
N SER A 251 17.25 17.19 -3.65
CA SER A 251 16.40 18.26 -4.19
C SER A 251 15.12 18.50 -3.36
N TYR A 252 14.57 17.46 -2.73
CA TYR A 252 13.46 17.60 -1.77
C TYR A 252 13.88 18.31 -0.47
N PHE A 253 15.15 18.24 -0.12
CA PHE A 253 15.75 18.97 0.99
C PHE A 253 16.41 20.29 0.56
N ASP A 254 16.27 20.68 -0.72
CA ASP A 254 16.86 21.90 -1.24
C ASP A 254 16.30 23.16 -0.55
N SER A 255 17.19 24.13 -0.50
CA SER A 255 17.21 25.41 0.21
C SER A 255 16.02 26.35 0.00
N SER A 256 15.17 26.08 -1.00
CA SER A 256 14.03 26.94 -1.34
C SER A 256 12.70 26.50 -0.72
N SER A 257 12.63 25.30 -0.14
CA SER A 257 11.38 24.76 0.41
C SER A 257 10.89 25.57 1.61
N THR A 258 9.55 25.71 1.74
CA THR A 258 8.83 26.28 2.90
C THR A 258 9.27 25.69 4.25
N TRP A 259 9.93 24.53 4.20
CA TRP A 259 10.44 23.78 5.33
C TRP A 259 11.70 24.41 5.96
N GLN A 260 12.62 24.99 5.18
CA GLN A 260 13.75 25.76 5.74
C GLN A 260 13.27 26.99 6.52
N ARG A 261 12.14 27.60 6.13
CA ARG A 261 11.52 28.70 6.87
C ARG A 261 11.07 28.27 8.28
N LYS A 262 10.69 26.99 8.44
CA LYS A 262 10.34 26.39 9.74
C LYS A 262 11.58 25.91 10.51
N ALA A 263 12.58 25.36 9.82
CA ALA A 263 13.84 24.91 10.43
C ALA A 263 14.74 26.06 10.91
N ARG A 264 14.80 27.19 10.18
CA ARG A 264 15.48 28.44 10.59
C ARG A 264 14.93 29.02 11.90
N ASN A 265 13.66 28.73 12.21
CA ASN A 265 13.03 29.10 13.47
C ASN A 265 13.28 28.08 14.60
N GLY A 266 14.29 27.21 14.47
CA GLY A 266 14.72 26.28 15.52
C GLY A 266 13.99 24.92 15.57
N ALA A 267 13.23 24.55 14.53
CA ALA A 267 12.46 23.30 14.50
C ALA A 267 13.16 22.11 13.80
N GLY A 268 14.36 22.30 13.24
CA GLY A 268 15.11 21.25 12.55
C GLY A 268 16.05 20.51 13.51
N GLY A 269 15.68 19.30 13.93
CA GLY A 269 16.51 18.48 14.80
C GLY A 269 17.82 17.99 14.16
N PRO A 270 18.74 17.40 14.96
CA PRO A 270 20.12 17.05 14.58
C PRO A 270 20.27 16.02 13.44
N GLY A 271 19.18 15.41 12.97
CA GLY A 271 19.19 14.35 11.96
C GLY A 271 19.35 14.80 10.50
N TYR A 272 19.26 16.10 10.22
CA TYR A 272 19.36 16.63 8.84
C TYR A 272 20.75 16.40 8.23
N ALA A 273 21.81 16.59 9.03
CA ALA A 273 23.18 16.39 8.58
C ALA A 273 23.52 14.90 8.35
N GLU A 274 22.89 13.98 9.10
CA GLU A 274 23.07 12.53 8.94
C GLU A 274 22.29 11.98 7.74
N ALA A 275 21.08 12.49 7.47
CA ALA A 275 20.30 12.13 6.29
C ALA A 275 21.00 12.53 4.97
N LEU A 276 21.72 13.67 4.96
CA LEU A 276 22.54 14.09 3.82
C LEU A 276 23.81 13.25 3.66
N ARG A 277 24.42 12.78 4.76
CA ARG A 277 25.61 11.91 4.72
C ARG A 277 25.32 10.47 4.31
N HIS A 278 24.19 9.91 4.78
CA HIS A 278 23.79 8.53 4.53
C HIS A 278 22.69 8.40 3.45
N GLY A 279 22.31 9.51 2.82
CA GLY A 279 21.41 9.53 1.66
C GLY A 279 21.98 8.82 0.42
N GLN A 280 23.29 8.52 0.43
CA GLN A 280 23.95 7.63 -0.52
C GLN A 280 23.79 6.17 -0.07
N ALA A 281 22.67 5.53 -0.41
CA ALA A 281 22.49 4.10 -0.15
C ALA A 281 21.90 3.41 -1.39
N LEU A 282 22.69 3.35 -2.46
CA LEU A 282 22.58 2.27 -3.43
C LEU A 282 23.03 1.00 -2.73
N MET A 283 22.10 0.10 -2.44
CA MET A 283 22.41 -1.25 -1.95
C MET A 283 23.25 -1.95 -3.03
N ARG A 284 24.41 -2.49 -2.66
CA ARG A 284 25.23 -3.24 -3.62
C ARG A 284 24.61 -4.62 -3.85
N VAL A 285 24.80 -5.18 -5.04
CA VAL A 285 24.28 -6.50 -5.40
C VAL A 285 24.82 -7.59 -4.46
N GLU A 286 25.98 -7.39 -3.84
CA GLU A 286 26.56 -8.33 -2.86
C GLU A 286 25.92 -8.26 -1.47
N GLU A 287 25.16 -7.21 -1.15
CA GLU A 287 24.47 -7.04 0.14
C GLU A 287 23.06 -7.68 0.14
N TRP A 288 22.66 -8.22 -1.01
CA TRP A 288 21.46 -9.03 -1.22
C TRP A 288 21.66 -10.45 -0.68
N GLY A 289 21.01 -10.82 0.42
CA GLY A 289 20.89 -12.25 0.78
C GLY A 289 20.73 -12.62 2.26
N VAL A 290 20.82 -11.68 3.20
CA VAL A 290 20.77 -12.05 4.63
C VAL A 290 19.33 -12.01 5.18
N SER A 291 18.45 -12.85 4.63
CA SER A 291 17.16 -13.15 5.27
C SER A 291 17.33 -14.18 6.39
N VAL A 292 16.70 -13.93 7.54
CA VAL A 292 16.71 -14.87 8.67
C VAL A 292 15.75 -16.03 8.40
N SER A 293 16.08 -17.22 8.91
CA SER A 293 15.28 -18.43 8.68
C SER A 293 13.84 -18.27 9.20
N PRO A 294 12.84 -18.77 8.47
CA PRO A 294 11.42 -18.75 8.88
C PRO A 294 11.17 -19.35 10.27
N GLU A 295 11.96 -20.33 10.70
CA GLU A 295 11.88 -20.94 12.03
C GLU A 295 12.08 -19.95 13.18
N GLU A 296 13.03 -19.00 13.07
CA GLU A 296 13.25 -17.99 14.12
C GLU A 296 12.08 -16.98 14.21
N VAL A 297 11.36 -16.75 13.11
CA VAL A 297 10.23 -15.82 13.04
C VAL A 297 8.98 -16.44 13.67
N SER A 298 8.78 -17.76 13.48
CA SER A 298 7.65 -18.52 14.05
C SER A 298 7.60 -18.50 15.58
N GLN A 299 8.75 -18.34 16.24
CA GLN A 299 8.87 -18.35 17.71
C GLN A 299 8.44 -17.04 18.40
N ARG A 300 7.97 -16.03 17.65
CA ARG A 300 7.62 -14.72 18.22
C ARG A 300 6.17 -14.68 18.73
N PRO A 301 5.88 -13.96 19.84
CA PRO A 301 4.53 -13.89 20.41
C PRO A 301 3.45 -13.37 19.45
N TRP A 302 3.84 -12.60 18.44
CA TRP A 302 2.93 -12.05 17.42
C TRP A 302 2.78 -12.97 16.20
N ALA A 303 3.69 -13.92 15.99
CA ALA A 303 3.69 -14.86 14.86
C ALA A 303 2.46 -15.78 14.86
N ARG A 304 1.86 -16.02 16.05
CA ARG A 304 0.59 -16.76 16.22
C ARG A 304 -0.62 -16.15 15.51
N HIS A 305 -0.52 -14.90 15.07
CA HIS A 305 -1.58 -14.21 14.34
C HIS A 305 -1.41 -14.28 12.82
N LEU A 306 -0.34 -14.91 12.34
CA LEU A 306 -0.08 -15.12 10.93
C LEU A 306 -0.49 -16.55 10.51
N PRO A 307 -0.92 -16.74 9.25
CA PRO A 307 -1.18 -18.07 8.71
C PRO A 307 0.11 -18.90 8.67
N ALA A 308 0.00 -20.22 8.77
CA ALA A 308 1.15 -21.14 8.78
C ALA A 308 2.05 -20.99 7.54
N SER A 309 1.46 -20.64 6.39
CA SER A 309 2.18 -20.36 5.13
C SER A 309 3.20 -19.21 5.24
N ALA A 310 3.08 -18.34 6.24
CA ALA A 310 4.05 -17.27 6.48
C ALA A 310 5.42 -17.78 6.97
N PHE A 311 5.53 -19.06 7.35
CA PHE A 311 6.73 -19.67 7.96
C PHE A 311 7.27 -20.89 7.22
N GLU A 312 6.67 -21.32 6.13
CA GLU A 312 7.18 -22.46 5.36
C GLU A 312 8.52 -22.10 4.70
N SER A 313 9.54 -22.93 4.92
CA SER A 313 10.80 -22.82 4.20
C SER A 313 10.54 -23.12 2.72
N CYS A 314 11.24 -22.37 1.90
CA CYS A 314 11.26 -22.54 0.46
C CYS A 314 12.13 -23.77 0.12
N ASP A 315 11.74 -24.95 0.59
CA ASP A 315 12.38 -26.18 0.14
C ASP A 315 11.68 -26.66 -1.13
N ASP A 316 12.51 -26.90 -2.14
CA ASP A 316 12.16 -27.33 -3.48
C ASP A 316 11.36 -28.64 -3.43
N GLU A 317 10.05 -28.55 -3.59
CA GLU A 317 9.25 -29.42 -4.45
C GLU A 317 7.81 -28.90 -4.49
N ALA A 318 7.59 -27.98 -5.43
CA ALA A 318 6.26 -27.50 -5.75
C ALA A 318 5.44 -28.63 -6.41
N GLN A 319 4.41 -29.11 -5.72
CA GLN A 319 3.21 -29.54 -6.44
C GLN A 319 2.29 -28.32 -6.57
N PRO A 320 2.00 -27.86 -7.80
CA PRO A 320 1.17 -26.67 -8.01
C PRO A 320 -0.27 -26.96 -7.61
N LEU A 321 -0.70 -26.36 -6.49
CA LEU A 321 -2.10 -26.35 -6.04
C LEU A 321 -2.93 -25.34 -6.83
N TYR A 322 -2.97 -25.46 -8.15
CA TYR A 322 -4.02 -24.86 -8.99
C TYR A 322 -4.09 -25.62 -10.31
N MET A 323 -4.82 -26.75 -10.34
CA MET A 323 -5.58 -27.26 -11.49
C MET A 323 -6.41 -28.48 -11.04
N ALA A 324 -7.66 -28.24 -10.66
CA ALA A 324 -8.68 -29.29 -10.65
C ALA A 324 -9.98 -28.73 -11.26
N ARG A 325 -9.88 -28.26 -12.51
CA ARG A 325 -11.03 -28.36 -13.42
C ARG A 325 -11.10 -29.84 -13.81
N LYS A 326 -12.12 -30.54 -13.33
CA LYS A 326 -12.43 -31.90 -13.78
C LYS A 326 -12.74 -31.85 -15.27
N ASP A 327 -11.82 -32.36 -16.07
CA ASP A 327 -12.12 -32.77 -17.44
C ASP A 327 -13.14 -33.92 -17.38
N GLN A 328 -14.35 -33.60 -17.80
CA GLN A 328 -15.29 -34.58 -18.31
C GLN A 328 -14.81 -34.98 -19.69
N THR A 329 -14.22 -36.17 -19.85
CA THR A 329 -14.56 -37.04 -20.99
C THR A 329 -13.99 -38.46 -20.82
N GLN A 330 -14.91 -39.42 -21.00
CA GLN A 330 -14.70 -40.78 -21.50
C GLN A 330 -14.01 -41.81 -20.60
N GLN A 331 -14.84 -42.58 -19.87
CA GLN A 331 -14.72 -44.04 -19.89
C GLN A 331 -16.08 -44.68 -20.18
N THR A 332 -16.17 -45.20 -21.40
CA THR A 332 -17.06 -46.26 -21.86
C THR A 332 -16.91 -47.47 -20.94
N GLN A 333 -17.99 -47.96 -20.33
CA GLN A 333 -18.15 -49.38 -20.03
C GLN A 333 -19.64 -49.75 -19.85
N HIS A 334 -20.08 -50.57 -20.80
CA HIS A 334 -21.15 -51.57 -20.75
C HIS A 334 -22.08 -51.60 -19.53
N HIS A 335 -23.38 -51.41 -19.80
CA HIS A 335 -24.39 -52.37 -19.35
C HIS A 335 -25.57 -52.42 -20.33
N GLN A 336 -25.59 -53.48 -21.15
CA GLN A 336 -26.82 -54.06 -21.68
C GLN A 336 -27.30 -55.12 -20.68
N ALA A 337 -28.56 -55.00 -20.26
CA ALA A 337 -29.52 -56.06 -19.96
C ALA A 337 -30.80 -55.36 -19.45
N SER A 338 -31.89 -55.31 -20.24
CA SER A 338 -33.04 -56.24 -20.16
C SER A 338 -33.92 -55.95 -18.92
N LEU A 339 -35.23 -55.75 -18.94
CA LEU A 339 -36.32 -56.10 -19.87
C LEU A 339 -37.62 -55.41 -19.37
N VAL A 340 -38.60 -55.33 -20.28
CA VAL A 340 -40.05 -55.03 -20.16
C VAL A 340 -40.46 -53.56 -20.15
#